data_AF-V2UYN2-F1
#
_entry.id   AF-V2UYN2-F1
#
_cell.length_a   1.000
_cell.length_b   1.000
_cell.length_c   1.000
_cell.angle_alpha   90.00
_cell.angle_beta   90.00
_cell.angle_gamma   90.00
#
_symmetry.space_group_name_H-M   'P 1'
#
loop_
_entity.id
_entity.type
_entity.pdbx_description
1 polymer ?
#
loop_
_entity_poly.entity_id
_entity_poly.type
_entity_poly.pdbx_seq_one_letter_code
_entity_poly.pdbx_strand_id
1 'polypeptide(L)'
;MPSIALAHFSQSDICQHIGSKKPLFCRDSFQEDRDNLTTLFRNTQKSTNAPLNLVNDTQNLWLKRIYSCKEKTCITHEISLRTDELNTYASLNQSLTQHFFQYSHGKITSPNHYLQIHQLDQKRVKIEGFAYSSKHHHKGQPYLTAYATNTANQIVFKNTEDQCVYSIKIYKALLTLSSEQPECHQYFGIYRLYD
;
A
#
# COMPACT_ATOMS: atom_id res chain seq x y z
N MET A 1 -29.00 6.26 7.61
CA MET A 1 -27.51 6.17 7.57
C MET A 1 -27.14 4.71 7.42
N PRO A 2 -26.63 4.25 6.27
CA PRO A 2 -26.16 2.87 6.18
C PRO A 2 -24.73 2.82 6.72
N SER A 3 -24.57 2.10 7.83
CA SER A 3 -23.28 1.62 8.31
C SER A 3 -22.66 0.76 7.20
N ILE A 4 -21.53 1.19 6.64
CA ILE A 4 -20.76 0.34 5.74
C ILE A 4 -20.15 -0.72 6.65
N ALA A 5 -20.81 -1.87 6.72
CA ALA A 5 -20.21 -3.07 7.28
C ALA A 5 -18.88 -3.28 6.54
N LEU A 6 -17.77 -3.22 7.28
CA LEU A 6 -16.50 -3.77 6.82
C LEU A 6 -16.79 -5.22 6.50
N ALA A 7 -16.89 -5.53 5.21
CA ALA A 7 -17.07 -6.90 4.75
C ALA A 7 -15.85 -7.68 5.26
N HIS A 8 -16.07 -8.51 6.29
CA HIS A 8 -15.16 -9.58 6.62
C HIS A 8 -14.99 -10.40 5.34
N PHE A 9 -13.81 -10.35 4.74
CA PHE A 9 -13.52 -11.03 3.48
C PHE A 9 -13.59 -12.54 3.74
N SER A 10 -14.76 -13.14 3.53
CA SER A 10 -15.02 -14.54 3.85
C SER A 10 -14.45 -15.43 2.74
N GLN A 11 -13.13 -15.59 2.69
CA GLN A 11 -12.37 -16.72 2.07
C GLN A 11 -12.76 -17.23 0.66
N SER A 12 -13.68 -16.57 -0.03
CA SER A 12 -14.16 -16.86 -1.36
C SER A 12 -13.14 -16.37 -2.39
N ASP A 13 -13.02 -17.08 -3.51
CA ASP A 13 -12.16 -16.72 -4.64
C ASP A 13 -12.20 -15.21 -4.89
N ILE A 14 -11.02 -14.63 -5.16
CA ILE A 14 -10.78 -13.20 -5.40
C ILE A 14 -11.78 -12.61 -6.39
N CYS A 15 -12.41 -13.41 -7.24
CA CYS A 15 -13.41 -12.95 -8.21
C CYS A 15 -14.88 -13.28 -7.90
N GLN A 16 -15.20 -13.76 -6.69
CA GLN A 16 -16.59 -13.99 -6.27
C GLN A 16 -17.29 -12.65 -5.98
N HIS A 17 -18.55 -12.54 -6.41
CA HIS A 17 -19.42 -11.34 -6.27
C HIS A 17 -19.07 -10.12 -7.12
N ILE A 18 -18.39 -10.30 -8.25
CA ILE A 18 -18.19 -9.18 -9.18
C ILE A 18 -19.46 -8.97 -10.02
N GLY A 19 -19.91 -7.72 -10.11
CA GLY A 19 -21.12 -7.32 -10.83
C GLY A 19 -21.10 -7.67 -12.33
N SER A 20 -22.09 -7.19 -13.07
CA SER A 20 -22.39 -7.61 -14.45
C SER A 20 -21.23 -7.52 -15.46
N LYS A 21 -20.19 -6.71 -15.20
CA LYS A 21 -18.99 -6.64 -16.02
C LYS A 21 -17.79 -7.25 -15.28
N LYS A 22 -17.41 -8.47 -15.67
CA LYS A 22 -16.25 -9.19 -15.12
C LYS A 22 -14.94 -8.46 -15.46
N PRO A 23 -14.12 -8.04 -14.47
CA PRO A 23 -12.81 -7.44 -14.67
C PRO A 23 -11.87 -8.36 -15.46
N LEU A 24 -10.89 -7.78 -16.14
CA LEU A 24 -9.92 -8.53 -16.94
C LEU A 24 -9.20 -9.59 -16.08
N PHE A 25 -8.82 -9.23 -14.86
CA PHE A 25 -8.15 -10.12 -13.90
C PHE A 25 -8.94 -11.39 -13.57
N CYS A 26 -10.26 -11.36 -13.76
CA CYS A 26 -11.15 -12.45 -13.40
C CYS A 26 -11.44 -13.39 -14.57
N ARG A 27 -10.78 -13.22 -15.70
CA ARG A 27 -10.84 -14.19 -16.81
C ARG A 27 -9.99 -15.42 -16.51
N ASP A 28 -10.28 -16.52 -17.19
CA ASP A 28 -9.64 -17.81 -16.94
C ASP A 28 -8.13 -17.77 -17.23
N SER A 29 -7.69 -16.88 -18.11
CA SER A 29 -6.26 -16.63 -18.40
C SER A 29 -5.43 -16.18 -17.20
N PHE A 30 -6.05 -15.82 -16.08
CA PHE A 30 -5.40 -15.40 -14.84
C PHE A 30 -5.77 -16.31 -13.64
N GLN A 31 -6.34 -17.50 -13.89
CA GLN A 31 -6.75 -18.40 -12.81
C GLN A 31 -5.58 -18.79 -11.90
N GLU A 32 -4.46 -19.20 -12.49
CA GLU A 32 -3.26 -19.58 -11.74
C GLU A 32 -2.73 -18.41 -10.88
N ASP A 33 -2.68 -17.20 -11.44
CA ASP A 33 -2.28 -16.00 -10.68
C ASP A 33 -3.19 -15.74 -9.48
N ARG A 34 -4.51 -15.93 -9.64
CA ARG A 34 -5.47 -15.80 -8.53
C ARG A 34 -5.27 -16.86 -7.46
N ASP A 35 -5.01 -18.10 -7.85
CA ASP A 35 -4.79 -19.21 -6.92
C ASP A 35 -3.49 -19.02 -6.13
N ASN A 36 -2.43 -18.59 -6.81
CA ASN A 36 -1.14 -18.25 -6.20
C ASN A 36 -1.27 -17.08 -5.23
N LEU A 37 -1.90 -15.97 -5.64
CA LEU A 37 -2.12 -14.82 -4.76
C LEU A 37 -3.03 -15.14 -3.58
N THR A 38 -4.07 -15.95 -3.78
CA THR A 38 -4.95 -16.40 -2.69
C THR A 38 -4.17 -17.21 -1.66
N THR A 39 -3.31 -18.11 -2.13
CA THR A 39 -2.46 -18.93 -1.27
C THR A 39 -1.44 -18.07 -0.51
N LEU A 40 -0.77 -17.15 -1.22
CA LEU A 40 0.19 -16.23 -0.62
C LEU A 40 -0.47 -15.37 0.46
N PHE A 41 -1.61 -14.76 0.16
CA PHE A 41 -2.36 -13.94 1.11
C PHE A 41 -2.72 -14.72 2.38
N ARG A 42 -3.23 -15.95 2.24
CA ARG A 42 -3.57 -16.83 3.37
C ARG A 42 -2.34 -17.19 4.19
N ASN A 43 -1.21 -17.45 3.54
CA ASN A 43 0.03 -17.77 4.23
C ASN A 43 0.55 -16.54 5.00
N THR A 44 0.54 -15.36 4.38
CA THR A 44 0.89 -14.10 5.02
C THR A 44 0.04 -13.84 6.26
N GLN A 45 -1.29 -14.02 6.19
CA GLN A 45 -2.18 -13.85 7.36
C GLN A 45 -1.83 -14.80 8.53
N LYS A 46 -1.26 -15.98 8.25
CA LYS A 46 -0.87 -16.96 9.27
C LYS A 46 0.52 -16.70 9.86
N SER A 47 1.43 -16.13 9.08
CA SER A 47 2.84 -16.00 9.46
C SER A 47 3.24 -14.59 9.88
N THR A 48 2.50 -13.57 9.47
CA THR A 48 2.85 -12.17 9.74
C THR A 48 2.60 -11.78 11.19
N ASN A 49 3.41 -10.85 11.70
CA ASN A 49 3.15 -10.12 12.93
C ASN A 49 2.65 -8.68 12.69
N ALA A 50 2.25 -8.33 11.46
CA ALA A 50 1.49 -7.11 11.18
C ALA A 50 0.05 -7.23 11.74
N PRO A 51 -0.62 -6.09 12.01
CA PRO A 51 -2.05 -6.08 12.31
C PRO A 51 -2.86 -6.77 11.19
N LEU A 52 -3.69 -7.76 11.52
CA LEU A 52 -4.47 -8.47 10.50
C LEU A 52 -5.44 -7.56 9.73
N ASN A 53 -5.99 -6.54 10.40
CA ASN A 53 -6.85 -5.56 9.76
C ASN A 53 -6.10 -4.78 8.67
N LEU A 54 -4.82 -4.44 8.88
CA LEU A 54 -3.98 -3.80 7.86
C LEU A 54 -3.86 -4.67 6.61
N VAL A 55 -3.55 -5.95 6.80
CA VAL A 55 -3.40 -6.92 5.70
C VAL A 55 -4.70 -7.07 4.91
N ASN A 56 -5.84 -7.06 5.59
CA ASN A 56 -7.17 -7.13 4.98
C ASN A 56 -7.58 -5.81 4.28
N ASP A 57 -7.31 -4.67 4.89
CA ASP A 57 -7.66 -3.36 4.33
C ASP A 57 -6.82 -3.07 3.07
N THR A 58 -5.51 -3.35 3.11
CA THR A 58 -4.64 -3.25 1.92
C THR A 58 -5.06 -4.23 0.83
N GLN A 59 -5.56 -5.43 1.18
CA GLN A 59 -6.15 -6.35 0.20
C GLN A 59 -7.35 -5.70 -0.51
N ASN A 60 -8.26 -5.07 0.23
CA ASN A 60 -9.42 -4.40 -0.33
C ASN A 60 -9.04 -3.20 -1.22
N LEU A 61 -8.00 -2.46 -0.84
CA LEU A 61 -7.45 -1.37 -1.65
C LEU A 61 -6.84 -1.88 -2.95
N TRP A 62 -6.02 -2.93 -2.88
CA TRP A 62 -5.43 -3.56 -4.04
C TRP A 62 -6.48 -4.16 -4.99
N LEU A 63 -7.53 -4.82 -4.46
CA LEU A 63 -8.61 -5.38 -5.28
C LEU A 63 -9.31 -4.32 -6.13
N LYS A 64 -9.64 -3.16 -5.52
CA LYS A 64 -10.22 -2.03 -6.25
C LYS A 64 -9.32 -1.58 -7.40
N ARG A 65 -8.00 -1.60 -7.18
CA ARG A 65 -6.99 -1.18 -8.16
C ARG A 65 -6.85 -2.20 -9.29
N ILE A 66 -6.63 -3.48 -9.00
CA ILE A 66 -6.46 -4.50 -10.04
C ILE A 66 -7.72 -4.70 -10.89
N TYR A 67 -8.91 -4.51 -10.34
CA TYR A 67 -10.16 -4.55 -11.12
C TYR A 67 -10.30 -3.37 -12.11
N SER A 68 -9.59 -2.26 -11.87
CA SER A 68 -9.59 -1.12 -12.78
C SER A 68 -8.66 -1.29 -14.00
N CYS A 69 -7.76 -2.28 -13.97
CA CYS A 69 -6.84 -2.57 -15.07
C CYS A 69 -7.58 -3.00 -16.34
N LYS A 70 -7.22 -2.38 -17.47
CA LYS A 70 -7.79 -2.67 -18.80
C LYS A 70 -6.89 -3.52 -19.69
N GLU A 71 -5.63 -3.70 -19.32
CA GLU A 71 -4.59 -4.35 -20.11
C GLU A 71 -3.82 -5.39 -19.27
N LYS A 72 -3.24 -6.40 -19.93
CA LYS A 72 -2.49 -7.47 -19.25
C LYS A 72 -1.26 -6.93 -18.53
N THR A 73 -0.56 -5.96 -19.11
CA THR A 73 0.62 -5.30 -18.52
C THR A 73 0.30 -4.67 -17.17
N CYS A 74 -0.85 -3.99 -17.05
CA CYS A 74 -1.35 -3.46 -15.78
C CYS A 74 -1.57 -4.59 -14.77
N ILE A 75 -2.27 -5.66 -15.16
CA ILE A 75 -2.53 -6.82 -14.29
C ILE A 75 -1.24 -7.44 -13.76
N THR A 76 -0.29 -7.75 -14.65
CA THR A 76 1.00 -8.35 -14.25
C THR A 76 1.76 -7.45 -13.28
N HIS A 77 1.75 -6.14 -13.50
CA HIS A 77 2.38 -5.19 -12.59
C HIS A 77 1.69 -5.16 -11.22
N GLU A 78 0.36 -5.14 -11.17
CA GLU A 78 -0.40 -5.20 -9.90
C GLU A 78 -0.17 -6.50 -9.12
N ILE A 79 -0.03 -7.63 -9.82
CA ILE A 79 0.30 -8.93 -9.21
C ILE A 79 1.70 -8.88 -8.59
N SER A 80 2.68 -8.34 -9.32
CA SER A 80 4.07 -8.20 -8.82
C SER A 80 4.09 -7.36 -7.53
N LEU A 81 3.49 -6.17 -7.56
CA LEU A 81 3.48 -5.28 -6.40
C LEU A 81 2.80 -5.91 -5.19
N ARG A 82 1.68 -6.62 -5.39
CA ARG A 82 1.00 -7.29 -4.29
C ARG A 82 1.79 -8.47 -3.74
N THR A 83 2.48 -9.19 -4.61
CA THR A 83 3.37 -10.28 -4.21
C THR A 83 4.49 -9.74 -3.32
N ASP A 84 5.14 -8.65 -3.71
CA ASP A 84 6.21 -8.01 -2.94
C ASP A 84 5.70 -7.48 -1.59
N GLU A 85 4.53 -6.85 -1.58
CA GLU A 85 3.90 -6.35 -0.34
C GLU A 85 3.59 -7.51 0.62
N LEU A 86 2.98 -8.60 0.13
CA LEU A 86 2.63 -9.76 0.95
C LEU A 86 3.86 -10.51 1.46
N ASN A 87 4.91 -10.63 0.65
CA ASN A 87 6.19 -11.17 1.06
C ASN A 87 6.85 -10.29 2.13
N THR A 88 6.73 -8.97 2.03
CA THR A 88 7.24 -8.02 3.02
C THR A 88 6.53 -8.23 4.37
N TYR A 89 5.20 -8.33 4.38
CA TYR A 89 4.45 -8.67 5.59
C TYR A 89 4.86 -10.02 6.20
N ALA A 90 5.15 -11.01 5.36
CA ALA A 90 5.49 -12.36 5.82
C ALA A 90 6.94 -12.50 6.31
N SER A 91 7.88 -11.71 5.77
CA SER A 91 9.33 -11.90 6.00
C SER A 91 9.97 -10.87 6.92
N LEU A 92 9.45 -9.63 6.96
CA LEU A 92 9.99 -8.59 7.83
C LEU A 92 9.27 -8.58 9.17
N ASN A 93 10.01 -8.27 10.23
CA ASN A 93 9.44 -8.06 11.57
C ASN A 93 8.61 -6.77 11.59
N GLN A 94 7.29 -6.90 11.50
CA GLN A 94 6.35 -5.78 11.43
C GLN A 94 6.22 -5.04 12.77
N SER A 95 6.68 -5.62 13.88
CA SER A 95 6.78 -4.90 15.16
C SER A 95 7.81 -3.76 15.12
N LEU A 96 8.70 -3.76 14.13
CA LEU A 96 9.63 -2.64 13.85
C LEU A 96 9.13 -1.74 12.70
N THR A 97 7.91 -1.95 12.23
CA THR A 97 7.31 -1.15 11.14
C THR A 97 6.18 -0.29 11.70
N GLN A 98 6.20 1.00 11.37
CA GLN A 98 5.06 1.89 11.56
C GLN A 98 4.28 2.00 10.25
N HIS A 99 2.96 1.83 10.33
CA HIS A 99 2.06 1.80 9.19
C HIS A 99 1.22 3.07 9.18
N PHE A 100 1.14 3.75 8.05
CA PHE A 100 0.51 5.07 7.96
C PHE A 100 -0.40 5.15 6.74
N PHE A 101 -1.66 5.54 6.93
CA PHE A 101 -2.57 5.84 5.81
C PHE A 101 -2.80 7.33 5.67
N GLN A 102 -2.85 7.80 4.42
CA GLN A 102 -3.17 9.18 4.13
C GLN A 102 -4.59 9.50 4.61
N TYR A 103 -4.71 10.65 5.26
CA TYR A 103 -5.91 11.05 5.95
C TYR A 103 -6.20 12.53 5.70
N SER A 104 -7.47 12.85 5.53
CA SER A 104 -7.96 14.23 5.35
C SER A 104 -9.38 14.32 5.87
N HIS A 105 -9.72 15.42 6.52
CA HIS A 105 -11.07 15.72 7.00
C HIS A 105 -11.76 14.59 7.77
N GLY A 106 -11.06 13.90 8.68
CA GLY A 106 -11.72 12.88 9.48
C GLY A 106 -11.63 11.45 8.92
N LYS A 107 -11.14 11.27 7.68
CA LYS A 107 -11.27 10.00 6.95
C LYS A 107 -10.00 9.65 6.17
N ILE A 108 -9.81 8.34 5.94
CA ILE A 108 -8.82 7.86 4.97
C ILE A 108 -9.17 8.45 3.60
N THR A 109 -8.21 9.09 2.95
CA THR A 109 -8.43 9.79 1.68
C THR A 109 -8.42 8.85 0.49
N SER A 110 -9.21 9.18 -0.53
CA SER A 110 -8.98 8.69 -1.89
C SER A 110 -8.35 9.84 -2.70
N PRO A 111 -7.13 9.74 -3.25
CA PRO A 111 -6.25 8.56 -3.31
C PRO A 111 -5.84 8.01 -1.95
N ASN A 112 -5.91 6.68 -1.79
CA ASN A 112 -5.38 6.03 -0.60
C ASN A 112 -3.88 5.87 -0.82
N HIS A 113 -3.06 6.68 -0.15
CA HIS A 113 -1.63 6.42 -0.01
C HIS A 113 -1.37 5.72 1.31
N TYR A 114 -0.47 4.74 1.25
CA TYR A 114 -0.02 3.97 2.40
C TYR A 114 1.50 4.11 2.48
N LEU A 115 2.00 4.43 3.67
CA LEU A 115 3.41 4.53 3.96
C LEU A 115 3.79 3.52 5.05
N GLN A 116 4.96 2.91 4.86
CA GLN A 116 5.61 2.08 5.85
C GLN A 116 6.93 2.74 6.24
N ILE A 117 7.19 2.83 7.54
CA ILE A 117 8.50 3.22 8.08
C ILE A 117 9.03 2.03 8.85
N HIS A 118 10.02 1.35 8.28
CA HIS A 118 10.70 0.23 8.91
C HIS A 118 11.92 0.72 9.67
N GLN A 119 12.00 0.45 10.97
CA GLN A 119 13.19 0.71 11.76
C GLN A 119 14.23 -0.38 11.46
N LEU A 120 15.36 0.01 10.87
CA LEU A 120 16.46 -0.90 10.55
C LEU A 120 17.43 -1.06 11.73
N ASP A 121 17.71 0.04 12.42
CA ASP A 121 18.42 0.10 13.71
C ASP A 121 18.06 1.39 14.45
N GLN A 122 18.76 1.78 15.52
CA GLN A 122 18.44 2.99 16.30
C GLN A 122 18.41 4.31 15.52
N LYS A 123 19.11 4.39 14.37
CA LYS A 123 19.26 5.63 13.60
C LYS A 123 18.85 5.49 12.14
N ARG A 124 18.65 4.29 11.61
CA ARG A 124 18.34 4.08 10.19
C ARG A 124 16.93 3.55 10.01
N VAL A 125 16.25 4.10 9.02
CA VAL A 125 14.92 3.67 8.59
C VAL A 125 14.90 3.37 7.10
N LYS A 126 14.04 2.44 6.71
CA LYS A 126 13.58 2.27 5.33
C LYS A 126 12.16 2.82 5.23
N ILE A 127 11.87 3.56 4.18
CA ILE A 127 10.57 4.18 3.93
C ILE A 127 10.05 3.58 2.63
N GLU A 128 8.84 3.03 2.70
CA GLU A 128 8.13 2.48 1.55
C GLU A 128 6.77 3.15 1.39
N GLY A 129 6.33 3.37 0.16
CA GLY A 129 5.06 4.04 -0.11
C GLY A 129 4.32 3.50 -1.32
N PHE A 130 3.02 3.33 -1.13
CA PHE A 130 2.10 2.73 -2.09
C PHE A 130 0.97 3.72 -2.38
N ALA A 131 0.77 4.04 -3.66
CA ALA A 131 -0.38 4.81 -4.13
C ALA A 131 -1.44 3.86 -4.71
N TYR A 132 -2.58 3.68 -4.05
CA TYR A 132 -3.62 2.74 -4.53
C TYR A 132 -4.63 3.36 -5.51
N SER A 133 -4.51 4.64 -5.87
CA SER A 133 -5.41 5.27 -6.84
C SER A 133 -4.73 5.53 -8.17
N SER A 134 -5.44 5.27 -9.26
CA SER A 134 -5.04 5.67 -10.61
C SER A 134 -5.78 6.94 -11.04
N LYS A 135 -5.03 8.00 -11.32
CA LYS A 135 -5.47 8.99 -12.33
C LYS A 135 -4.69 8.88 -13.62
N HIS A 136 -3.50 8.26 -13.58
CA HIS A 136 -2.63 8.08 -14.74
C HIS A 136 -2.08 6.66 -14.77
N HIS A 137 -2.74 5.78 -15.52
CA HIS A 137 -2.35 4.38 -15.71
C HIS A 137 -1.09 4.18 -16.59
N HIS A 138 -0.43 5.24 -17.03
CA HIS A 138 0.51 5.20 -18.16
C HIS A 138 1.97 5.54 -17.83
N LYS A 139 2.30 5.84 -16.57
CA LYS A 139 3.68 5.91 -16.10
C LYS A 139 3.75 5.03 -14.87
N GLY A 140 4.74 4.14 -14.80
CA GLY A 140 4.91 3.17 -13.72
C GLY A 140 4.54 3.77 -12.38
N GLN A 141 3.75 3.03 -11.60
CA GLN A 141 3.24 3.49 -10.32
C GLN A 141 4.45 3.85 -9.46
N PRO A 142 4.62 5.12 -9.04
CA PRO A 142 5.86 5.54 -8.44
C PRO A 142 5.83 5.04 -7.00
N TYR A 143 6.37 3.85 -6.83
CA TYR A 143 6.67 3.27 -5.55
C TYR A 143 7.64 4.23 -4.85
N LEU A 144 7.34 4.63 -3.62
CA LEU A 144 8.32 5.36 -2.83
C LEU A 144 9.22 4.32 -2.17
N THR A 145 10.52 4.38 -2.42
CA THR A 145 11.51 3.60 -1.68
C THR A 145 12.69 4.48 -1.34
N ALA A 146 12.98 4.58 -0.05
CA ALA A 146 14.13 5.32 0.44
C ALA A 146 14.74 4.73 1.69
N TYR A 147 16.02 5.03 1.88
CA TYR A 147 16.74 4.79 3.12
C TYR A 147 17.13 6.13 3.70
N ALA A 148 16.96 6.29 5.01
CA ALA A 148 17.19 7.57 5.67
C ALA A 148 17.73 7.39 7.08
N THR A 149 18.38 8.44 7.58
CA THR A 149 18.72 8.56 8.98
C THR A 149 17.54 9.18 9.72
N ASN A 150 17.02 8.47 10.72
CA ASN A 150 16.02 8.98 11.64
C ASN A 150 16.67 10.01 12.56
N THR A 151 16.28 11.28 12.41
CA THR A 151 16.63 12.34 13.37
C THR A 151 15.39 12.68 14.19
N ALA A 152 15.57 13.10 15.45
CA ALA A 152 14.51 13.15 16.45
C ALA A 152 13.20 13.84 16.02
N ASN A 153 13.25 14.80 15.09
CA ASN A 153 12.09 15.60 14.71
C ASN A 153 11.80 15.61 13.20
N GLN A 154 12.67 15.03 12.37
CA GLN A 154 12.54 15.11 10.91
C GLN A 154 13.32 13.99 10.23
N ILE A 155 12.73 13.40 9.20
CA ILE A 155 13.41 12.45 8.32
C ILE A 155 13.43 13.09 6.94
N VAL A 156 14.62 13.36 6.42
CA VAL A 156 14.81 13.87 5.05
C VAL A 156 15.42 12.74 4.23
N PHE A 157 14.84 12.48 3.06
CA PHE A 157 15.24 11.35 2.24
C PHE A 157 15.02 11.62 0.76
N LYS A 158 15.75 10.90 -0.07
CA LYS A 158 15.61 10.93 -1.53
C LYS A 158 14.96 9.64 -1.99
N ASN A 159 13.86 9.74 -2.71
CA ASN A 159 13.19 8.58 -3.30
C ASN A 159 14.04 8.02 -4.45
N THR A 160 14.21 6.70 -4.46
CA THR A 160 15.05 6.00 -5.44
C THR A 160 14.47 6.10 -6.85
N GLU A 161 13.15 6.00 -6.96
CA GLU A 161 12.46 5.86 -8.26
C GLU A 161 12.37 7.16 -9.07
N ASP A 162 12.05 8.29 -8.42
CA ASP A 162 11.80 9.57 -9.10
C ASP A 162 12.82 10.66 -8.72
N GLN A 163 13.79 10.33 -7.87
CA GLN A 163 14.83 11.25 -7.36
C GLN A 163 14.28 12.43 -6.54
N CYS A 164 13.00 12.42 -6.19
CA CYS A 164 12.38 13.46 -5.35
C CYS A 164 12.92 13.42 -3.92
N VAL A 165 13.18 14.60 -3.37
CA VAL A 165 13.59 14.77 -1.97
C VAL A 165 12.35 15.10 -1.15
N TYR A 166 12.09 14.28 -0.14
CA TYR A 166 10.95 14.43 0.74
C TYR A 166 11.41 14.66 2.18
N SER A 167 10.52 15.26 2.97
CA SER A 167 10.65 15.38 4.40
C SER A 167 9.42 14.83 5.11
N ILE A 168 9.68 14.01 6.12
CA ILE A 168 8.70 13.48 7.06
C ILE A 168 8.89 14.16 8.41
N LYS A 169 7.79 14.60 9.00
CA LYS A 169 7.70 15.02 10.41
C LYS A 169 6.67 14.14 11.11
N ILE A 170 7.08 13.48 12.18
CA ILE A 170 6.21 12.59 12.96
C ILE A 170 5.89 13.29 14.28
N TYR A 171 4.60 13.42 14.59
CA TYR A 171 4.11 13.95 15.86
C TYR A 171 2.97 13.06 16.36
N LYS A 172 3.24 12.32 17.43
CA LYS A 172 2.32 11.30 17.99
C LYS A 172 1.90 10.31 16.88
N ALA A 173 0.59 10.18 16.63
CA ALA A 173 0.02 9.30 15.61
C ALA A 173 -0.10 9.96 14.23
N LEU A 174 0.49 11.14 14.01
CA LEU A 174 0.43 11.83 12.73
C LEU A 174 1.81 11.94 12.09
N LEU A 175 1.83 11.77 10.78
CA LEU A 175 2.99 11.97 9.94
C LEU A 175 2.64 13.00 8.87
N THR A 176 3.45 14.03 8.72
CA THR A 176 3.33 14.99 7.62
C THR A 176 4.46 14.73 6.62
N LEU A 177 4.10 14.49 5.36
CA LEU A 177 5.04 14.32 4.26
C LEU A 177 4.93 15.51 3.30
N SER A 178 6.07 16.14 3.02
CA SER A 178 6.19 17.30 2.16
C SER A 178 7.49 17.28 1.34
N SER A 179 7.56 18.07 0.28
CA SER A 179 8.78 18.36 -0.49
C SER A 179 8.78 19.85 -0.85
N GLU A 180 9.98 20.40 -1.00
CA GLU A 180 10.19 21.77 -1.52
C GLU A 180 10.16 21.78 -3.05
N GLN A 181 10.28 20.61 -3.69
CA GLN A 181 10.24 20.45 -5.14
C GLN A 181 8.78 20.42 -5.64
N PRO A 182 8.34 21.39 -6.47
CA PRO A 182 6.95 21.48 -6.92
C PRO A 182 6.45 20.24 -7.68
N GLU A 183 7.34 19.57 -8.41
CA GLU A 183 7.05 18.35 -9.16
C GLU A 183 6.84 17.12 -8.26
N CYS A 184 7.35 17.15 -7.03
CA CYS A 184 7.37 16.02 -6.11
C CYS A 184 6.17 15.98 -5.16
N HIS A 185 4.95 16.21 -5.65
CA HIS A 185 3.76 16.39 -4.81
C HIS A 185 2.92 15.13 -4.60
N GLN A 186 3.28 14.00 -5.20
CA GLN A 186 2.42 12.82 -5.23
C GLN A 186 2.07 12.28 -3.83
N TYR A 187 3.07 12.17 -2.96
CA TYR A 187 2.90 11.63 -1.62
C TYR A 187 2.52 12.68 -0.58
N PHE A 188 2.31 13.94 -0.99
CA PHE A 188 2.06 15.02 -0.03
C PHE A 188 0.83 14.77 0.82
N GLY A 189 0.97 15.14 2.10
CA GLY A 189 -0.16 15.26 2.98
C GLY A 189 0.11 14.76 4.37
N ILE A 190 -0.99 14.54 5.07
CA ILE A 190 -1.01 14.08 6.44
C ILE A 190 -1.43 12.63 6.44
N TYR A 191 -0.71 11.83 7.19
CA TYR A 191 -0.95 10.42 7.38
C TYR A 191 -1.20 10.14 8.85
N ARG A 192 -2.07 9.18 9.11
CA ARG A 192 -2.39 8.71 10.45
C ARG A 192 -1.79 7.33 10.65
N LEU A 193 -1.15 7.13 11.79
CA LEU A 193 -0.67 5.83 12.24
C LEU A 193 -1.85 4.87 12.30
N TYR A 194 -1.66 3.70 11.72
CA TYR A 194 -2.60 2.59 11.75
C TYR A 194 -2.28 1.75 12.99
N ASP A 195 -3.10 1.92 14.03
CA ASP A 195 -3.00 1.29 15.35
C ASP A 195 -3.93 0.08 15.51
#